data_AF-A0AAD0YN95-F1
#
_entry.id   AF-A0AAD0YN95-F1
#
_cell.length_a   1.000
_cell.length_b   1.000
_cell.length_c   1.000
_cell.angle_alpha   90.00
_cell.angle_beta   90.00
_cell.angle_gamma   90.00
#
_symmetry.space_group_name_H-M   'P 1'
#
loop_
_entity.id
_entity.type
_entity.pdbx_description
1 polymer ?
#
loop_
_entity_poly.entity_id
_entity_poly.type
_entity_poly.pdbx_seq_one_letter_code
_entity_poly.pdbx_strand_id
1 'polypeptide(L)'
;MKKLIIHSIPVAISYIWLISECQTFNPIAIKGPDFLKFYLILVIGFYLSVFILKSVGEMISQTTFYFLMLIGGLGIIKLIRGVMLGKPIGFLTMILILELIIIFLLAAFKPKDEFRK
;
A
#
# COMPACT_ATOMS: atom_id res chain seq x y z
N MET A 1 9.86 -14.21 9.50
CA MET A 1 10.89 -13.51 8.69
C MET A 1 10.59 -13.54 7.19
N LYS A 2 10.28 -14.68 6.57
CA LYS A 2 9.96 -14.76 5.12
C LYS A 2 8.85 -13.80 4.65
N LYS A 3 7.77 -13.67 5.42
CA LYS A 3 6.65 -12.73 5.14
C LYS A 3 7.08 -11.26 5.06
N LEU A 4 8.01 -10.83 5.94
CA LEU A 4 8.53 -9.46 5.92
C LEU A 4 9.33 -9.19 4.64
N ILE A 5 10.14 -10.16 4.22
CA ILE A 5 10.96 -10.07 2.99
C ILE A 5 10.07 -9.99 1.76
N ILE A 6 9.01 -10.82 1.68
CA ILE A 6 8.10 -10.82 0.53
C ILE A 6 7.36 -9.48 0.40
N HIS A 7 6.89 -8.91 1.51
CA HIS A 7 6.20 -7.62 1.50
C HIS A 7 7.12 -6.41 1.37
N SER A 8 8.43 -6.55 1.65
CA SER A 8 9.39 -5.46 1.45
C SER A 8 9.86 -5.32 0.00
N ILE A 9 9.79 -6.37 -0.83
CA ILE A 9 10.17 -6.33 -2.25
C ILE A 9 9.39 -5.24 -3.02
N PRO A 10 8.05 -5.16 -2.95
CA PRO A 10 7.28 -4.09 -3.61
C PRO A 10 7.69 -2.69 -3.16
N VAL A 11 7.98 -2.52 -1.87
CA VAL A 11 8.47 -1.26 -1.32
C VAL A 11 9.81 -0.90 -1.96
N ALA A 12 10.76 -1.85 -1.98
CA ALA A 12 12.06 -1.64 -2.59
C ALA A 12 11.95 -1.29 -4.08
N ILE A 13 11.14 -2.02 -4.86
CA ILE A 13 10.91 -1.73 -6.29
C ILE A 13 10.34 -0.32 -6.48
N SER A 14 9.37 0.08 -5.66
CA SER A 14 8.76 1.41 -5.75
C SER A 14 9.77 2.51 -5.44
N TYR A 15 10.65 2.29 -4.46
CA TYR A 15 11.72 3.23 -4.12
C TYR A 15 12.84 3.26 -5.16
N ILE A 16 13.18 2.14 -5.79
CA ILE A 16 14.12 2.11 -6.92
C ILE A 16 13.59 2.95 -8.08
N TRP A 17 12.29 2.83 -8.40
CA TRP A 17 11.64 3.68 -9.39
C TRP A 17 11.70 5.17 -8.98
N LEU A 18 11.41 5.47 -7.71
CA LEU A 18 11.44 6.84 -7.17
C LEU A 18 12.84 7.47 -7.30
N ILE A 19 13.90 6.72 -7.00
CA ILE A 19 15.28 7.22 -7.06
C ILE A 19 15.73 7.39 -8.51
N SER A 20 15.41 6.43 -9.38
CA SER A 20 15.85 6.46 -10.78
C SER A 20 15.16 7.57 -11.59
N GLU A 21 13.85 7.74 -11.42
CA GLU A 21 13.07 8.68 -12.25
C GLU A 21 12.93 10.06 -11.60
N CYS A 22 12.71 10.11 -10.28
CA CYS A 22 12.42 11.36 -9.57
C CYS A 22 13.60 11.90 -8.76
N GLN A 23 14.75 11.19 -8.76
CA GLN A 23 15.99 11.58 -8.08
C GLN A 23 15.79 11.99 -6.61
N THR A 24 14.86 11.34 -5.92
CA THR A 24 14.53 11.63 -4.53
C THR A 24 14.25 10.37 -3.73
N PHE A 25 14.43 10.45 -2.42
CA PHE A 25 14.02 9.41 -1.47
C PHE A 25 12.69 9.73 -0.78
N ASN A 26 12.11 10.91 -1.03
CA ASN A 26 10.90 11.36 -0.37
C ASN A 26 9.68 11.28 -1.32
N PRO A 27 8.84 10.23 -1.21
CA PRO A 27 7.65 10.08 -2.06
C PRO A 27 6.59 11.17 -1.81
N ILE A 28 6.62 11.85 -0.67
CA ILE A 28 5.65 12.93 -0.40
C ILE A 28 6.03 14.20 -1.17
N ALA A 29 7.31 14.38 -1.51
CA ALA A 29 7.85 15.58 -2.17
C ALA A 29 7.58 15.66 -3.68
N ILE A 30 7.36 14.53 -4.37
CA ILE A 30 7.18 14.49 -5.83
C ILE A 30 5.84 15.09 -6.29
N LYS A 31 5.69 15.37 -7.58
CA LYS A 31 4.47 15.95 -8.15
C LYS A 31 3.32 14.94 -8.18
N GLY A 32 2.09 15.41 -8.35
CA GLY A 32 0.88 14.58 -8.33
C GLY A 32 0.90 13.38 -9.29
N PRO A 33 1.19 13.56 -10.59
CA PRO A 33 1.24 12.45 -11.55
C PRO A 33 2.31 11.42 -11.22
N ASP A 34 3.51 11.86 -10.83
CA ASP A 34 4.61 10.96 -10.48
C ASP A 34 4.33 10.24 -9.17
N PHE A 35 3.69 10.91 -8.21
CA PHE A 35 3.19 10.26 -7.00
C PHE A 35 2.20 9.15 -7.31
N LEU A 36 1.27 9.41 -8.23
CA LEU A 36 0.27 8.40 -8.59
C LEU A 36 0.93 7.19 -9.24
N LYS A 37 1.95 7.38 -10.10
CA LYS A 37 2.75 6.28 -10.66
C LYS A 37 3.47 5.49 -9.57
N PHE A 38 4.20 6.17 -8.69
CA PHE A 38 4.87 5.55 -7.54
C PHE A 38 3.88 4.72 -6.70
N TYR A 39 2.75 5.33 -6.37
CA TYR A 39 1.74 4.73 -5.52
C TYR A 39 1.07 3.52 -6.20
N LEU A 40 0.81 3.59 -7.50
CA LEU A 40 0.30 2.44 -8.26
C LEU A 40 1.30 1.27 -8.29
N ILE A 41 2.59 1.54 -8.52
CA ILE A 41 3.65 0.50 -8.48
C ILE A 41 3.66 -0.16 -7.09
N LEU A 42 3.60 0.64 -6.03
CA LEU A 42 3.60 0.19 -4.65
C LEU A 42 2.37 -0.69 -4.35
N VAL A 43 1.18 -0.21 -4.67
CA VAL A 43 -0.09 -0.88 -4.40
C VAL A 43 -0.19 -2.19 -5.18
N ILE A 44 0.05 -2.15 -6.50
CA ILE A 44 -0.02 -3.34 -7.36
C ILE A 44 1.02 -4.38 -6.92
N GLY A 45 2.28 -3.94 -6.72
CA GLY A 45 3.34 -4.84 -6.27
C GLY A 45 3.02 -5.45 -4.90
N PHE A 46 2.48 -4.66 -3.97
CA PHE A 46 2.09 -5.14 -2.66
C PHE A 46 0.98 -6.19 -2.74
N TYR A 47 -0.10 -5.92 -3.45
CA TYR A 47 -1.18 -6.90 -3.61
C TYR A 47 -0.72 -8.16 -4.35
N LEU A 48 0.18 -8.05 -5.32
CA LEU A 48 0.79 -9.21 -5.96
C LEU A 48 1.60 -10.05 -4.96
N SER A 49 2.37 -9.40 -4.07
CA SER A 49 3.10 -10.10 -3.00
C SER A 49 2.16 -10.86 -2.05
N VAL A 50 1.00 -10.28 -1.72
CA VAL A 50 -0.04 -10.91 -0.90
C VAL A 50 -0.65 -12.11 -1.63
N PHE A 51 -0.92 -11.98 -2.92
CA PHE A 51 -1.46 -13.05 -3.76
C PHE A 51 -0.49 -14.23 -3.87
N ILE A 52 0.80 -13.96 -4.08
CA ILE A 52 1.86 -14.99 -4.08
C ILE A 52 1.92 -15.69 -2.73
N LEU A 53 1.92 -14.92 -1.63
CA LEU A 53 1.97 -15.48 -0.28
C LEU A 53 0.80 -16.44 -0.02
N LYS A 54 -0.41 -16.04 -0.41
CA LYS A 54 -1.61 -16.87 -0.32
C LYS A 54 -1.53 -18.12 -1.18
N SER A 55 -0.96 -18.02 -2.38
CA SER A 55 -0.79 -19.15 -3.31
C SER A 55 0.22 -20.19 -2.81
N VAL A 56 1.21 -19.76 -2.03
CA VAL A 56 2.16 -20.65 -1.34
C VAL A 56 1.54 -21.32 -0.10
N GLY A 57 0.26 -21.06 0.19
CA GLY A 57 -0.46 -21.64 1.32
C GLY A 57 -0.20 -20.95 2.66
N GLU A 58 0.50 -19.81 2.66
CA GLU A 58 0.73 -19.04 3.87
C GLU A 58 -0.48 -18.13 4.18
N MET A 59 -0.95 -18.17 5.43
CA MET A 59 -2.02 -17.28 5.89
C MET A 59 -1.59 -15.82 5.92
N ILE A 60 -2.54 -14.95 5.54
CA ILE A 60 -2.45 -13.49 5.70
C ILE A 60 -2.17 -13.19 7.17
N SER A 61 -1.07 -12.49 7.41
CA SER A 61 -0.57 -12.27 8.76
C SER A 61 -0.83 -10.84 9.21
N GLN A 62 -0.67 -10.59 10.51
CA GLN A 62 -0.68 -9.24 11.08
C GLN A 62 0.29 -8.30 10.37
N THR A 63 1.42 -8.82 9.85
CA THR A 63 2.37 -8.07 9.03
C THR A 63 1.74 -7.48 7.78
N THR A 64 0.89 -8.24 7.08
CA THR A 64 0.20 -7.75 5.87
C THR A 64 -0.69 -6.55 6.18
N PHE A 65 -1.39 -6.58 7.33
CA PHE A 65 -2.18 -5.45 7.80
C PHE A 65 -1.33 -4.22 8.15
N TYR A 66 -0.16 -4.40 8.79
CA TYR A 66 0.74 -3.28 9.06
C TYR A 66 1.22 -2.59 7.78
N PHE A 67 1.59 -3.37 6.76
CA PHE A 67 1.98 -2.79 5.46
C PHE A 67 0.81 -2.08 4.77
N LEU A 68 -0.40 -2.66 4.78
CA LEU A 68 -1.61 -1.99 4.27
C LEU A 68 -1.85 -0.65 4.94
N MET A 69 -1.74 -0.58 6.27
CA MET A 69 -1.89 0.69 7.00
C MET A 69 -0.81 1.70 6.64
N LEU A 70 0.46 1.27 6.47
CA LEU A 70 1.54 2.16 6.07
C LEU A 70 1.36 2.71 4.65
N ILE A 71 0.97 1.85 3.70
CA ILE A 71 0.71 2.26 2.31
C ILE A 71 -0.47 3.23 2.27
N GLY A 72 -1.59 2.88 2.91
CA GLY A 72 -2.76 3.76 3.00
C GLY A 72 -2.44 5.08 3.70
N GLY A 73 -1.64 5.05 4.78
CA GLY A 73 -1.18 6.25 5.48
C GLY A 73 -0.37 7.19 4.57
N LEU A 74 0.51 6.65 3.74
CA LEU A 74 1.27 7.42 2.75
C LEU A 74 0.36 8.07 1.71
N GLY A 75 -0.66 7.35 1.22
CA GLY A 75 -1.68 7.89 0.33
C GLY A 75 -2.50 9.00 1.00
N ILE A 76 -2.93 8.82 2.25
CA ILE A 76 -3.68 9.82 3.03
C ILE A 76 -2.88 11.11 3.23
N ILE A 77 -1.59 11.01 3.60
CA ILE A 77 -0.73 12.19 3.77
C ILE A 77 -0.67 13.00 2.46
N LYS A 78 -0.52 12.31 1.32
CA LYS A 78 -0.53 12.98 0.02
C LYS A 78 -1.88 13.59 -0.31
N LEU A 79 -2.96 12.90 0.01
CA LEU A 79 -4.33 13.37 -0.20
C LEU A 79 -4.56 14.69 0.53
N ILE A 80 -4.24 14.75 1.83
CA ILE A 80 -4.38 15.96 2.65
C ILE A 80 -3.60 17.11 2.02
N ARG A 81 -2.34 16.87 1.63
CA ARG A 81 -1.51 17.89 0.96
C ARG A 81 -2.11 18.35 -0.37
N GLY A 82 -2.69 17.43 -1.15
CA GLY A 82 -3.37 17.74 -2.41
C GLY A 82 -4.59 18.62 -2.22
N VAL A 83 -5.43 18.32 -1.22
CA VAL A 83 -6.59 19.12 -0.82
C VAL A 83 -6.16 20.52 -0.40
N MET A 84 -5.18 20.63 0.51
CA MET A 84 -4.68 21.92 1.00
C MET A 84 -4.14 22.83 -0.12
N LEU A 85 -3.57 22.23 -1.17
CA LEU A 85 -3.03 22.95 -2.32
C LEU A 85 -4.05 23.15 -3.46
N GLY A 86 -5.32 22.77 -3.27
CA GLY A 86 -6.37 22.87 -4.29
C GLY A 86 -6.08 22.05 -5.55
N LYS A 87 -5.29 20.97 -5.44
CA LYS A 87 -4.90 20.13 -6.57
C LYS A 87 -5.93 19.03 -6.82
N PRO A 88 -6.10 18.57 -8.07
CA PRO A 88 -6.97 17.44 -8.37
C PRO A 88 -6.43 16.17 -7.71
N ILE A 89 -7.30 15.48 -6.97
CA ILE A 89 -6.95 14.28 -6.17
C ILE A 89 -7.85 13.07 -6.46
N GLY A 90 -8.76 13.16 -7.44
CA GLY A 90 -9.80 12.16 -7.68
C GLY A 90 -9.29 10.72 -7.82
N PHE A 91 -8.24 10.49 -8.63
CA PHE A 91 -7.65 9.17 -8.79
C PHE A 91 -7.07 8.61 -7.48
N LEU A 92 -6.39 9.44 -6.70
CA LEU A 92 -5.83 9.02 -5.41
C LEU A 92 -6.94 8.66 -4.43
N THR A 93 -8.01 9.45 -4.37
CA THR A 93 -9.20 9.16 -3.57
C THR A 93 -9.82 7.82 -3.95
N MET A 94 -9.97 7.53 -5.25
CA MET A 94 -10.53 6.26 -5.73
C MET A 94 -9.68 5.06 -5.29
N ILE A 95 -8.34 5.16 -5.38
CA ILE A 95 -7.43 4.10 -4.95
C ILE A 95 -7.54 3.86 -3.43
N LEU A 96 -7.58 4.94 -2.64
CA LEU A 96 -7.71 4.85 -1.18
C LEU A 96 -9.04 4.23 -0.74
N ILE A 97 -10.15 4.57 -1.41
CA ILE A 97 -11.45 3.94 -1.15
C ILE A 97 -11.39 2.44 -1.44
N LEU A 98 -10.75 2.03 -2.54
CA LEU A 98 -10.59 0.62 -2.88
C LEU A 98 -9.72 -0.11 -1.84
N GLU A 99 -8.62 0.48 -1.40
CA GLU A 99 -7.79 -0.06 -0.31
C GLU A 99 -8.60 -0.27 0.97
N LEU A 100 -9.40 0.72 1.37
CA LEU A 100 -10.27 0.60 2.55
C LEU A 100 -11.26 -0.56 2.41
N ILE A 101 -11.94 -0.69 1.27
CA ILE A 101 -12.85 -1.81 1.01
C ILE A 101 -12.12 -3.14 1.17
N ILE A 102 -10.91 -3.28 0.62
CA ILE A 102 -10.12 -4.51 0.74
C ILE A 102 -9.73 -4.79 2.19
N ILE A 103 -9.29 -3.77 2.94
CA ILE A 103 -8.96 -3.90 4.37
C ILE A 103 -10.19 -4.36 5.16
N PHE A 104 -11.36 -3.76 4.91
CA PHE A 104 -12.62 -4.15 5.55
C PHE A 104 -12.99 -5.60 5.23
N LEU A 105 -12.87 -6.03 3.97
CA LEU A 105 -13.12 -7.42 3.57
C LEU A 105 -12.16 -8.36 4.31
N LEU A 106 -10.85 -8.09 4.29
CA LEU A 106 -9.86 -8.91 4.97
C LEU A 106 -10.09 -9.00 6.49
N ALA A 107 -10.55 -7.91 7.12
CA ALA A 107 -10.89 -7.88 8.54
C ALA A 107 -12.18 -8.65 8.84
N ALA A 108 -13.21 -8.52 8.00
CA ALA A 108 -14.49 -9.20 8.17
C ALA A 108 -14.40 -10.72 7.95
N PHE A 109 -13.51 -11.17 7.04
CA PHE A 109 -13.29 -12.58 6.73
C PHE A 109 -12.29 -13.28 7.66
N LYS A 110 -11.83 -12.65 8.76
CA LYS A 110 -11.04 -13.36 9.77
C LYS A 110 -11.96 -14.41 10.44
N PRO A 111 -11.71 -15.71 10.30
CA PRO A 111 -12.52 -16.72 10.96
C PRO A 111 -12.45 -16.53 12.48
N LYS A 112 -13.60 -16.73 13.12
CA LYS A 112 -13.90 -16.51 14.54
C LYS A 112 -13.22 -17.54 15.46
N ASP A 113 -11.93 -17.85 15.25
CA ASP A 113 -11.26 -18.96 15.95
C ASP A 113 -10.15 -18.52 16.90
N GLU A 114 -10.15 -17.26 17.37
CA GLU A 114 -9.15 -16.79 18.33
C GLU A 114 -9.70 -15.98 19.53
N PHE A 115 -10.98 -16.15 19.86
CA PHE A 115 -11.56 -15.64 21.12
C PHE A 115 -11.87 -16.74 22.15
N ARG A 116 -11.17 -17.88 22.06
CA ARG A 116 -11.21 -18.95 23.07
C ARG A 116 -9.81 -19.24 23.60
N LYS A 117 -9.31 -18.34 24.43
CA LYS A 117 -8.32 -18.64 25.47
C LYS A 117 -8.75 -17.97 26.75
#